data_AF-A0A7S0HXV9-F1
#
_entry.id   AF-A0A7S0HXV9-F1
#
_cell.length_a   1.000
_cell.length_b   1.000
_cell.length_c   1.000
_cell.angle_alpha   90.00
_cell.angle_beta   90.00
_cell.angle_gamma   90.00
#
_symmetry.space_group_name_H-M   'P 1'
#
loop_
_entity.id
_entity.type
_entity.pdbx_description
1 polymer ?
#
loop_
_entity_poly.entity_id
_entity_poly.type
_entity_poly.pdbx_seq_one_letter_code
_entity_poly.pdbx_strand_id
1 'polypeptide(L)'
;NEPTQQVVQVRVSKRETERAKELRKSSYGYMKEQQEKESWRHVNFFGPTTDDSKLVLESLISSSGRELEFGVNKDDYLNSLNAISKTRDDGVPAQITDLSREQLLRMSLPQQVQALMSAAHVLTLERLIELMPSSMNKEDDLLRELEKNAVLLQGCWVVKSELLYRDDPKQQDHVEKLRRCRYHILSRFRHSAR
;
A
#
# COMPACT_ATOMS: atom_id res chain seq x y z
N ASN A 1 70.87 22.97 35.93
CA ASN A 1 69.79 22.00 35.70
C ASN A 1 68.67 22.70 34.94
N GLU A 2 68.74 22.58 33.63
CA GLU A 2 67.85 23.22 32.67
C GLU A 2 66.45 22.56 32.65
N PRO A 3 65.39 23.31 32.32
CA PRO A 3 64.03 22.77 32.28
C PRO A 3 63.84 21.83 31.08
N THR A 4 63.51 20.57 31.36
CA THR A 4 63.13 19.57 30.35
C THR A 4 61.86 19.99 29.62
N GLN A 5 61.99 20.41 28.36
CA GLN A 5 60.86 20.70 27.47
C GLN A 5 60.15 19.39 27.08
N GLN A 6 58.90 19.23 27.53
CA GLN A 6 57.99 18.21 27.00
C GLN A 6 57.36 18.70 25.70
N VAL A 7 57.66 18.02 24.60
CA VAL A 7 57.04 18.29 23.29
C VAL A 7 55.64 17.68 23.30
N VAL A 8 54.62 18.53 23.42
CA VAL A 8 53.20 18.13 23.33
C VAL A 8 52.82 18.00 21.85
N GLN A 9 52.74 16.78 21.33
CA GLN A 9 52.21 16.53 19.99
C GLN A 9 50.67 16.59 20.01
N VAL A 10 50.12 17.68 19.50
CA VAL A 10 48.67 17.84 19.33
C VAL A 10 48.23 17.09 18.07
N ARG A 11 47.63 15.92 18.23
CA ARG A 11 46.93 15.22 17.13
C ARG A 11 45.55 15.82 16.95
N VAL A 12 45.40 16.72 15.98
CA VAL A 12 44.10 17.26 15.59
C VAL A 12 43.34 16.19 14.82
N SER A 13 42.35 15.57 15.46
CA SER A 13 41.45 14.61 14.83
C SER A 13 40.52 15.33 13.85
N LYS A 14 40.55 14.92 12.57
CA LYS A 14 39.56 15.36 11.59
C LYS A 14 38.18 14.86 12.02
N ARG A 15 37.16 15.72 11.96
CA ARG A 15 35.77 15.33 12.21
C ARG A 15 35.36 14.32 11.13
N GLU A 16 35.04 13.11 11.56
CA GLU A 16 34.54 12.03 10.69
C GLU A 16 33.20 12.47 10.07
N THR A 17 32.98 12.17 8.78
CA THR A 17 31.68 12.40 8.12
C THR A 17 30.70 11.29 8.51
N GLU A 18 29.39 11.57 8.53
CA GLU A 18 28.38 10.56 8.92
C GLU A 18 28.45 9.30 8.04
N ARG A 19 28.67 9.45 6.73
CA ARG A 19 28.87 8.32 5.81
C ARG A 19 30.09 7.46 6.16
N ALA A 20 31.20 8.07 6.57
CA ALA A 20 32.40 7.33 6.98
C ALA A 20 32.17 6.59 8.30
N LYS A 21 31.45 7.22 9.23
CA LYS A 21 31.06 6.63 10.51
C LYS A 21 30.13 5.43 10.36
N GLU A 22 29.17 5.50 9.44
CA GLU A 22 28.29 4.38 9.09
C GLU A 22 29.07 3.22 8.49
N LEU A 23 29.95 3.50 7.52
CA LEU A 23 30.80 2.48 6.90
C LEU A 23 31.75 1.82 7.91
N ARG A 24 32.29 2.61 8.85
CA ARG A 24 33.10 2.09 9.94
C ARG A 24 32.28 1.20 10.86
N LYS A 25 31.07 1.61 11.24
CA LYS A 25 30.18 0.81 12.11
C LYS A 25 29.72 -0.50 11.47
N SER A 26 29.56 -0.55 10.15
CA SER A 26 29.23 -1.77 9.41
C SER A 26 30.45 -2.63 9.06
N SER A 27 31.67 -2.11 9.25
CA SER A 27 32.88 -2.87 8.99
C SER A 27 33.05 -4.04 9.96
N TYR A 28 33.60 -5.15 9.45
CA TYR A 28 33.91 -6.33 10.26
C TYR A 28 34.80 -6.03 11.46
N GLY A 29 35.82 -5.18 11.28
CA GLY A 29 36.74 -4.80 12.35
C GLY A 29 36.04 -4.12 13.52
N TYR A 30 35.10 -3.21 13.23
CA TYR A 30 34.32 -2.55 14.28
C TYR A 30 33.36 -3.51 15.00
N MET A 31 32.67 -4.39 14.26
CA MET A 31 31.80 -5.40 14.88
C MET A 31 32.59 -6.34 15.79
N LYS A 32 33.78 -6.77 15.35
CA LYS A 32 34.68 -7.64 16.13
C LYS A 32 35.18 -6.93 17.40
N GLU A 33 35.60 -5.68 17.29
CA GLU A 33 35.99 -4.87 18.45
C GLU A 33 34.83 -4.72 19.45
N GLN A 34 33.60 -4.56 18.95
CA GLN A 34 32.42 -4.47 19.79
C GLN A 34 32.09 -5.79 20.50
N GLN A 35 32.29 -6.93 19.83
CA GLN A 35 32.15 -8.27 20.44
C GLN A 35 33.23 -8.51 21.49
N GLU A 36 34.49 -8.15 21.21
CA GLU A 36 35.61 -8.32 22.14
C GLU A 36 35.52 -7.41 23.38
N LYS A 37 34.81 -6.29 23.28
CA LYS A 37 34.50 -5.43 24.43
C LYS A 37 33.53 -6.06 25.42
N GLU A 38 32.76 -7.08 25.01
CA GLU A 38 31.85 -7.78 25.90
C GLU A 38 32.65 -8.70 26.84
N SER A 39 32.50 -8.48 28.15
CA SER A 39 33.22 -9.26 29.15
C SER A 39 32.63 -10.66 29.28
N TRP A 40 33.48 -11.69 29.24
CA TRP A 40 33.08 -13.07 29.52
C TRP A 40 32.51 -13.19 30.94
N ARG A 41 31.34 -13.84 31.06
CA ARG A 41 30.74 -14.22 32.33
C ARG A 41 30.86 -15.73 32.50
N HIS A 42 31.54 -16.16 33.56
CA HIS A 42 31.53 -17.56 33.96
C HIS A 42 30.14 -17.93 34.49
N VAL A 43 29.60 -19.03 33.98
CA VAL A 43 28.31 -19.58 34.40
C VAL A 43 28.53 -20.99 34.93
N ASN A 44 27.77 -21.35 35.95
CA ASN A 44 27.72 -22.72 36.44
C ASN A 44 26.76 -23.51 35.56
N PHE A 45 27.24 -24.61 35.00
CA PHE A 45 26.41 -25.51 34.20
C PHE A 45 25.72 -26.52 35.10
N PHE A 46 24.38 -26.56 35.03
CA PHE A 46 23.55 -27.52 35.72
C PHE A 46 22.85 -28.40 34.68
N GLY A 47 23.02 -29.73 34.82
CA GLY A 47 22.45 -30.71 33.89
C GLY A 47 20.94 -30.89 34.09
N PRO A 48 20.23 -31.48 33.10
CA PRO A 48 18.76 -31.53 33.08
C PRO A 48 18.12 -32.30 34.25
N THR A 49 18.87 -33.18 34.92
CA THR A 49 18.39 -33.98 36.05
C THR A 49 18.65 -33.35 37.41
N THR A 50 19.37 -32.22 37.45
CA THR A 50 19.71 -31.53 38.70
C THR A 50 18.50 -30.81 39.27
N ASP A 51 18.49 -30.61 40.59
CA ASP A 51 17.37 -29.97 41.27
C ASP A 51 17.23 -28.49 40.88
N ASP A 52 18.34 -27.80 40.60
CA ASP A 52 18.33 -26.43 40.06
C ASP A 52 17.59 -26.33 38.73
N SER A 53 17.78 -27.29 37.82
CA SER A 53 17.03 -27.34 36.55
C SER A 53 15.55 -27.58 36.77
N LYS A 54 15.16 -28.38 37.77
CA LYS A 54 13.75 -28.60 38.11
C LYS A 54 13.10 -27.33 38.65
N LEU A 55 13.79 -26.60 39.53
CA LEU A 55 13.29 -25.33 40.07
C LEU A 55 13.07 -24.28 38.97
N VAL A 56 13.99 -24.18 38.01
CA VAL A 56 13.80 -23.28 36.86
C VAL A 56 12.62 -23.73 36.01
N LEU A 57 12.46 -25.04 35.77
CA LEU A 57 11.33 -25.56 35.00
C LEU A 57 9.98 -25.24 35.68
N GLU A 58 9.90 -25.41 37.00
CA GLU A 58 8.72 -25.04 37.79
C GLU A 58 8.41 -23.55 37.67
N SER A 59 9.44 -22.70 37.58
CA SER A 59 9.25 -21.25 37.39
C SER A 59 8.69 -20.84 36.03
N LEU A 60 8.74 -21.72 35.01
CA LEU A 60 8.15 -21.48 33.70
C LEU A 60 6.63 -21.65 33.71
N ILE A 61 6.09 -22.31 34.74
CA ILE A 61 4.66 -22.56 34.88
C ILE A 61 4.04 -21.37 35.61
N SER A 62 3.16 -20.64 34.91
CA SER A 62 2.34 -19.63 35.59
C SER A 62 1.29 -20.31 36.47
N SER A 63 1.20 -19.89 37.74
CA SER A 63 0.15 -20.31 38.67
C SER A 63 -1.19 -19.64 38.39
N SER A 64 -1.25 -18.67 37.47
CA SER A 64 -2.49 -18.02 37.05
C SER A 64 -3.24 -18.93 36.07
N GLY A 65 -4.26 -19.63 36.54
CA GLY A 65 -5.23 -20.33 35.68
C GLY A 65 -6.19 -19.40 34.92
N ARG A 66 -5.76 -18.15 34.66
CA ARG A 66 -6.54 -17.18 33.90
C ARG A 66 -6.38 -17.49 32.42
N GLU A 67 -7.51 -17.56 31.74
CA GLU A 67 -7.50 -17.63 30.28
C GLU A 67 -6.82 -16.37 29.72
N LEU A 68 -5.98 -16.55 28.72
CA LEU A 68 -5.28 -15.43 28.09
C LEU A 68 -6.30 -14.57 27.34
N GLU A 69 -6.52 -13.35 27.83
CA GLU A 69 -7.35 -12.38 27.14
C GLU A 69 -6.55 -11.79 25.96
N PHE A 70 -6.91 -12.16 24.75
CA PHE A 70 -6.40 -11.52 23.55
C PHE A 70 -7.15 -10.21 23.33
N GLY A 71 -6.48 -9.08 23.53
CA GLY A 71 -7.05 -7.74 23.34
C GLY A 71 -7.31 -7.34 21.88
N VAL A 72 -7.27 -8.29 20.94
CA VAL A 72 -7.37 -8.04 19.50
C VAL A 72 -8.32 -9.07 18.89
N ASN A 73 -9.29 -8.60 18.12
CA ASN A 73 -10.18 -9.49 17.37
C ASN A 73 -9.42 -10.15 16.20
N LYS A 74 -9.90 -11.28 15.71
CA LYS A 74 -9.32 -12.03 14.58
C LYS A 74 -9.02 -11.14 13.38
N ASP A 75 -9.97 -10.29 12.99
CA ASP A 75 -9.82 -9.42 11.82
C ASP A 75 -8.74 -8.35 12.04
N ASP A 76 -8.67 -7.76 13.23
CA ASP A 76 -7.66 -6.77 13.59
C ASP A 76 -6.26 -7.39 13.67
N TYR A 77 -6.16 -8.62 14.17
CA TYR A 77 -4.91 -9.37 14.19
C TYR A 77 -4.42 -9.65 12.76
N LEU A 78 -5.30 -10.13 11.87
CA LEU A 78 -4.96 -10.37 10.48
C LEU A 78 -4.56 -9.07 9.75
N ASN A 79 -5.24 -7.96 10.03
CA ASN A 79 -4.88 -6.65 9.50
C ASN A 79 -3.52 -6.17 10.03
N SER A 80 -3.13 -6.52 11.25
CA SER A 80 -1.82 -6.19 11.82
C SER A 80 -0.67 -6.99 11.17
N LEU A 81 -0.92 -8.27 10.85
CA LEU A 81 0.02 -9.12 10.11
C LEU A 81 0.16 -8.64 8.66
N ASN A 82 -0.95 -8.18 8.07
CA ASN A 82 -1.00 -7.65 6.73
C ASN A 82 -0.65 -6.15 6.73
N ALA A 83 0.62 -5.81 6.97
CA ALA A 83 1.15 -4.45 6.86
C ALA A 83 1.08 -3.84 5.43
N ILE A 84 0.43 -4.52 4.47
CA ILE A 84 0.47 -4.23 3.04
C ILE A 84 -0.50 -3.11 2.60
N SER A 85 -1.52 -2.75 3.38
CA SER A 85 -2.58 -1.87 2.87
C SER A 85 -2.53 -0.39 3.30
N LYS A 86 -1.59 0.02 4.15
CA LYS A 86 -1.52 1.41 4.67
C LYS A 86 -0.34 2.25 4.17
N THR A 87 0.64 1.66 3.48
CA THR A 87 1.87 2.37 3.05
C THR A 87 1.95 2.68 1.56
N ARG A 88 0.94 2.33 0.76
CA ARG A 88 0.86 2.77 -0.65
C ARG A 88 0.07 4.06 -0.78
N ASP A 89 0.65 5.15 -0.27
CA ASP A 89 0.34 6.53 -0.67
C ASP A 89 1.61 7.19 -1.23
N ASP A 90 2.42 6.42 -1.96
CA ASP A 90 3.40 7.00 -2.87
C ASP A 90 2.62 7.36 -4.13
N GLY A 91 2.43 8.67 -4.35
CA GLY A 91 1.62 9.31 -5.40
C GLY A 91 2.03 9.01 -6.85
N VAL A 92 2.22 7.75 -7.18
CA VAL A 92 2.31 7.22 -8.54
C VAL A 92 0.91 6.73 -8.91
N PRO A 93 0.21 7.38 -9.84
CA PRO A 93 -1.05 6.85 -10.36
C PRO A 93 -0.73 5.53 -11.04
N ALA A 94 -1.09 4.41 -10.40
CA ALA A 94 -1.14 3.13 -11.08
C ALA A 94 -1.99 3.32 -12.34
N GLN A 95 -1.45 2.91 -13.47
CA GLN A 95 -2.19 2.92 -14.73
C GLN A 95 -3.53 2.20 -14.50
N ILE A 96 -4.63 2.86 -14.88
CA ILE A 96 -6.02 2.52 -14.56
C ILE A 96 -6.48 1.32 -15.41
N THR A 97 -5.70 0.25 -15.46
CA THR A 97 -6.05 -1.00 -16.13
C THR A 97 -6.48 -2.09 -15.16
N ASP A 98 -6.04 -2.01 -13.90
CA ASP A 98 -6.39 -2.98 -12.86
C ASP A 98 -7.14 -2.30 -11.71
N LEU A 99 -8.39 -1.91 -11.96
CA LEU A 99 -9.26 -1.35 -10.93
C LEU A 99 -9.55 -2.43 -9.87
N SER A 100 -8.86 -2.38 -8.73
CA SER A 100 -9.04 -3.40 -7.68
C SER A 100 -10.34 -3.17 -6.92
N ARG A 101 -10.94 -4.26 -6.41
CA ARG A 101 -12.17 -4.18 -5.61
C ARG A 101 -11.99 -3.31 -4.36
N GLU A 102 -10.79 -3.30 -3.80
CA GLU A 102 -10.44 -2.45 -2.64
C GLU A 102 -10.33 -0.97 -3.00
N GLN A 103 -9.86 -0.64 -4.21
CA GLN A 103 -9.85 0.75 -4.69
C GLN A 103 -11.28 1.25 -4.91
N LEU A 104 -12.13 0.44 -5.54
CA LEU A 104 -13.56 0.74 -5.71
C LEU A 104 -14.25 1.03 -4.38
N LEU A 105 -14.00 0.23 -3.35
CA LEU A 105 -14.55 0.40 -2.00
C LEU A 105 -14.18 1.74 -1.34
N ARG A 106 -13.03 2.33 -1.70
CA ARG A 106 -12.58 3.62 -1.15
C ARG A 106 -13.09 4.83 -1.93
N MET A 107 -13.63 4.62 -3.13
CA MET A 107 -14.10 5.68 -4.03
C MET A 107 -15.53 6.10 -3.68
N SER A 108 -15.90 7.33 -4.00
CA SER A 108 -17.31 7.77 -3.95
C SER A 108 -18.11 7.19 -5.11
N LEU A 109 -19.45 7.14 -5.01
CA LEU A 109 -20.32 6.62 -6.07
C LEU A 109 -20.03 7.21 -7.47
N PRO A 110 -19.90 8.54 -7.65
CA PRO A 110 -19.55 9.11 -8.95
C PRO A 110 -18.21 8.61 -9.50
N GLN A 111 -17.21 8.49 -8.62
CA GLN A 111 -15.87 8.02 -8.98
C GLN A 111 -15.90 6.53 -9.37
N GLN A 112 -16.64 5.71 -8.63
CA GLN A 112 -16.80 4.28 -8.93
C GLN A 112 -17.42 4.08 -10.33
N VAL A 113 -18.52 4.78 -10.62
CA VAL A 113 -19.20 4.72 -11.93
C VAL A 113 -18.29 5.20 -13.04
N GLN A 114 -17.60 6.33 -12.86
CA GLN A 114 -16.68 6.87 -13.86
C GLN A 114 -15.53 5.90 -14.13
N ALA A 115 -14.93 5.30 -13.10
CA ALA A 115 -13.82 4.37 -13.23
C ALA A 115 -14.24 3.07 -13.94
N LEU A 116 -15.37 2.49 -13.57
CA LEU A 116 -15.92 1.29 -14.21
C LEU A 116 -16.25 1.54 -15.69
N MET A 117 -16.93 2.66 -16.00
CA MET A 117 -17.28 2.99 -17.38
C MET A 117 -16.05 3.31 -18.24
N SER A 118 -15.01 3.91 -17.64
CA SER A 118 -13.75 4.19 -18.34
C SER A 118 -12.93 2.94 -18.61
N ALA A 119 -13.03 1.91 -17.75
CA ALA A 119 -12.32 0.65 -17.94
C ALA A 119 -13.02 -0.32 -18.89
N ALA A 120 -14.35 -0.48 -18.74
CA ALA A 120 -15.12 -1.46 -19.50
C ALA A 120 -15.68 -0.95 -20.83
N HIS A 121 -15.84 0.38 -20.97
CA HIS A 121 -16.44 1.10 -22.10
C HIS A 121 -17.92 0.80 -22.41
N VAL A 122 -18.36 -0.45 -22.23
CA VAL A 122 -19.73 -0.92 -22.48
C VAL A 122 -20.13 -1.90 -21.37
N LEU A 123 -21.23 -1.64 -20.66
CA LEU A 123 -21.75 -2.50 -19.58
C LEU A 123 -23.27 -2.54 -19.57
N THR A 124 -23.87 -3.64 -19.12
CA THR A 124 -25.29 -3.69 -18.74
C THR A 124 -25.46 -3.16 -17.32
N LEU A 125 -26.68 -2.70 -16.98
CA LEU A 125 -26.98 -2.23 -15.62
C LEU A 125 -26.77 -3.35 -14.58
N GLU A 126 -27.22 -4.56 -14.90
CA GLU A 126 -27.03 -5.75 -14.07
C GLU A 126 -25.55 -6.00 -13.78
N ARG A 127 -24.70 -5.99 -14.83
CA ARG A 127 -23.27 -6.20 -14.66
C ARG A 127 -22.61 -5.08 -13.86
N LEU A 128 -23.06 -3.85 -14.00
CA LEU A 128 -22.57 -2.73 -13.20
C LEU A 128 -22.90 -2.93 -11.72
N ILE A 129 -24.13 -3.34 -11.39
CA ILE A 129 -24.57 -3.60 -10.02
C ILE A 129 -23.74 -4.74 -9.39
N GLU A 130 -23.46 -5.81 -10.14
CA GLU A 130 -22.61 -6.92 -9.67
C GLU A 130 -21.17 -6.49 -9.34
N LEU A 131 -20.63 -5.52 -10.08
CA LEU A 131 -19.26 -5.02 -9.90
C LEU A 131 -19.15 -3.98 -8.77
N MET A 132 -20.25 -3.32 -8.44
CA MET A 132 -20.30 -2.29 -7.40
C MET A 132 -20.32 -2.93 -6.00
N PRO A 133 -19.66 -2.31 -5.01
CA PRO A 133 -19.77 -2.77 -3.62
C PRO A 133 -21.21 -2.64 -3.10
N SER A 134 -21.75 -3.72 -2.53
CA SER A 134 -23.15 -3.82 -2.06
C SER A 134 -23.57 -2.81 -0.97
N SER A 135 -22.62 -2.06 -0.40
CA SER A 135 -22.83 -1.09 0.68
C SER A 135 -23.34 0.27 0.22
N MET A 136 -23.38 0.50 -1.09
CA MET A 136 -23.87 1.73 -1.70
C MET A 136 -24.85 1.32 -2.81
N ASN A 137 -25.93 2.08 -2.96
CA ASN A 137 -26.75 2.24 -4.18
C ASN A 137 -28.24 2.03 -3.92
N LYS A 138 -28.94 3.14 -3.71
CA LYS A 138 -30.29 3.23 -4.27
C LYS A 138 -30.11 3.24 -5.78
N GLU A 139 -30.86 2.40 -6.49
CA GLU A 139 -30.78 2.25 -7.95
C GLU A 139 -30.92 3.60 -8.67
N ASP A 140 -31.75 4.50 -8.13
CA ASP A 140 -31.94 5.85 -8.64
C ASP A 140 -30.66 6.71 -8.64
N ASP A 141 -29.85 6.62 -7.59
CA ASP A 141 -28.61 7.40 -7.48
C ASP A 141 -27.55 6.88 -8.46
N LEU A 142 -27.52 5.55 -8.67
CA LEU A 142 -26.67 4.91 -9.65
C LEU A 142 -27.04 5.35 -11.08
N LEU A 143 -28.33 5.33 -11.43
CA LEU A 143 -28.80 5.75 -12.75
C LEU A 143 -28.48 7.22 -13.02
N ARG A 144 -28.65 8.11 -12.03
CA ARG A 144 -28.30 9.53 -12.16
C ARG A 144 -26.82 9.75 -12.45
N GLU A 145 -25.94 9.02 -11.77
CA GLU A 145 -24.50 9.10 -12.05
C GLU A 145 -24.11 8.44 -13.37
N LEU A 146 -24.83 7.39 -13.76
CA LEU A 146 -24.62 6.70 -15.03
C LEU A 146 -24.99 7.59 -16.23
N GLU A 147 -26.11 8.31 -16.17
CA GLU A 147 -26.53 9.27 -17.20
C GLU A 147 -25.53 10.42 -17.40
N LYS A 148 -24.79 10.79 -16.35
CA LYS A 148 -23.71 11.78 -16.45
C LYS A 148 -22.52 11.25 -17.24
N ASN A 149 -22.18 9.96 -17.07
CA ASN A 149 -20.95 9.35 -17.59
C ASN A 149 -21.15 8.49 -18.86
N ALA A 150 -22.36 8.08 -19.18
CA ALA A 150 -22.66 7.11 -20.22
C ALA A 150 -23.99 7.41 -20.93
N VAL A 151 -24.25 6.70 -22.02
CA VAL A 151 -25.49 6.76 -22.81
C VAL A 151 -26.03 5.35 -23.00
N LEU A 152 -27.33 5.16 -22.80
CA LEU A 152 -28.01 3.88 -23.02
C LEU A 152 -28.25 3.65 -24.52
N LEU A 153 -27.73 2.54 -25.05
CA LEU A 153 -27.89 2.09 -26.44
C LEU A 153 -28.26 0.61 -26.44
N GLN A 154 -29.47 0.29 -26.90
CA GLN A 154 -29.97 -1.10 -27.04
C GLN A 154 -29.80 -1.95 -25.75
N GLY A 155 -30.08 -1.38 -24.57
CA GLY A 155 -29.96 -2.09 -23.29
C GLY A 155 -28.54 -2.13 -22.70
N CYS A 156 -27.54 -1.57 -23.38
CA CYS A 156 -26.17 -1.41 -22.87
C CYS A 156 -25.83 0.06 -22.62
N TRP A 157 -25.14 0.33 -21.52
CA TRP A 157 -24.57 1.63 -21.23
C TRP A 157 -23.21 1.76 -21.89
N VAL A 158 -23.06 2.79 -22.72
CA VAL A 158 -21.82 3.08 -23.45
C VAL A 158 -21.22 4.36 -22.91
N VAL A 159 -19.95 4.33 -22.53
CA VAL A 159 -19.24 5.47 -21.96
C VAL A 159 -19.26 6.69 -22.88
N LYS A 160 -19.36 7.90 -22.32
CA LYS A 160 -19.32 9.15 -23.08
C LYS A 160 -17.95 9.44 -23.69
N SER A 161 -17.91 10.11 -24.84
CA SER A 161 -16.67 10.32 -25.60
C SER A 161 -15.73 11.30 -24.89
N GLU A 162 -16.29 12.18 -24.08
CA GLU A 162 -15.62 13.15 -23.22
C GLU A 162 -14.75 12.47 -22.15
N LEU A 163 -15.12 11.25 -21.72
CA LEU A 163 -14.35 10.47 -20.75
C LEU A 163 -13.20 9.71 -21.39
N LEU A 164 -13.37 9.24 -22.62
CA LEU A 164 -12.36 8.45 -23.33
C LEU A 164 -11.27 9.32 -23.97
N TYR A 165 -11.69 10.40 -24.64
CA TYR A 165 -10.76 11.29 -25.33
C TYR A 165 -10.66 12.57 -24.52
N ARG A 166 -9.61 12.70 -23.70
CA ARG A 166 -9.34 13.92 -22.94
C ARG A 166 -8.93 15.05 -23.88
N ASP A 167 -9.25 16.28 -23.50
CA ASP A 167 -8.80 17.45 -24.26
C ASP A 167 -7.27 17.58 -24.13
N ASP A 168 -6.57 17.41 -25.25
CA ASP A 168 -5.16 17.74 -25.38
C ASP A 168 -5.05 18.97 -26.29
N PRO A 169 -4.57 20.13 -25.78
CA PRO A 169 -4.45 21.35 -26.59
C PRO A 169 -3.54 21.17 -27.82
N LYS A 170 -2.63 20.19 -27.82
CA LYS A 170 -1.76 19.89 -28.97
C LYS A 170 -2.44 19.07 -30.05
N GLN A 171 -3.54 18.37 -29.72
CA GLN A 171 -4.23 17.43 -30.61
C GLN A 171 -5.74 17.70 -30.70
N GLN A 172 -6.17 18.92 -30.37
CA GLN A 172 -7.58 19.28 -30.24
C GLN A 172 -8.42 18.93 -31.48
N ASP A 173 -7.92 19.25 -32.68
CA ASP A 173 -8.60 18.93 -33.95
C ASP A 173 -8.76 17.42 -34.18
N HIS A 174 -7.77 16.63 -33.76
CA HIS A 174 -7.80 15.18 -33.91
C HIS A 174 -8.76 14.54 -32.90
N VAL A 175 -8.74 14.99 -31.65
CA VAL A 175 -9.66 14.57 -30.58
C VAL A 175 -11.10 14.86 -30.97
N GLU A 176 -11.38 16.06 -31.50
CA GLU A 176 -12.72 16.46 -31.93
C GLU A 176 -13.23 15.61 -33.11
N LYS A 177 -12.36 15.29 -34.08
CA LYS A 177 -12.70 14.35 -35.17
C LYS A 177 -13.06 12.96 -34.62
N LEU A 178 -12.26 12.42 -33.69
CA LEU A 178 -12.54 11.11 -33.08
C LEU A 178 -13.89 11.09 -32.34
N ARG A 179 -14.18 12.14 -31.56
CA ARG A 179 -15.47 12.29 -30.86
C ARG A 179 -16.65 12.29 -31.85
N ARG A 180 -16.55 13.05 -32.95
CA ARG A 180 -17.59 13.12 -34.00
C ARG A 180 -17.78 11.80 -34.74
N CYS A 181 -16.68 11.13 -35.12
CA CYS A 181 -16.74 9.82 -35.75
C CYS A 181 -17.42 8.79 -34.85
N ARG A 182 -17.02 8.73 -33.57
CA ARG A 182 -17.64 7.84 -32.58
C ARG A 182 -19.12 8.16 -32.41
N TYR A 183 -19.48 9.43 -32.27
CA TYR A 183 -20.88 9.85 -32.18
C TYR A 183 -21.70 9.40 -33.39
N HIS A 184 -21.17 9.55 -34.61
CA HIS A 184 -21.85 9.09 -35.82
C HIS A 184 -22.10 7.57 -35.81
N ILE A 185 -21.09 6.79 -35.39
CA ILE A 185 -21.20 5.33 -35.26
C ILE A 185 -22.27 4.96 -34.23
N LEU A 186 -22.21 5.54 -33.02
CA LEU A 186 -23.17 5.27 -31.95
C LEU A 186 -24.60 5.69 -32.33
N SER A 187 -24.73 6.80 -33.08
CA SER A 187 -26.02 7.24 -33.62
C SER A 187 -26.59 6.21 -34.59
N ARG A 188 -25.78 5.58 -35.46
CA ARG A 188 -26.28 4.51 -36.33
C ARG A 188 -26.83 3.32 -35.54
N PHE A 189 -26.15 2.88 -34.48
CA PHE A 189 -26.65 1.82 -33.61
C PHE A 189 -28.00 2.19 -32.96
N ARG A 190 -28.18 3.46 -32.61
CA ARG A 190 -29.46 3.96 -32.05
C ARG A 190 -30.60 3.88 -33.06
N HIS A 191 -30.35 4.18 -34.33
CA HIS A 191 -31.39 4.22 -35.37
C HIS A 191 -31.57 2.89 -36.11
N SER A 192 -30.58 2.00 -36.08
CA SER A 192 -30.65 0.66 -36.70
C SER A 192 -31.48 -0.36 -35.91
N ALA A 193 -31.95 0.01 -34.71
CA ALA A 193 -32.78 -0.85 -33.84
C ALA A 193 -34.29 -0.66 -34.07
N ARG A 194 -34.69 0.05 -35.13
CA ARG A 194 -36.08 0.20 -35.56
C ARG A 194 -36.29 -0.55 -36.87
#